data_AF-A0A3R6TDD9-F1
#
_entry.id   AF-A0A3R6TDD9-F1
#
_cell.length_a   1.000
_cell.length_b   1.000
_cell.length_c   1.000
_cell.angle_alpha   90.00
_cell.angle_beta   90.00
_cell.angle_gamma   90.00
#
_symmetry.space_group_name_H-M   'P 1'
#
loop_
_entity.id
_entity.type
_entity.pdbx_description
1 polymer ?
#
loop_
_entity_poly.entity_id
_entity_poly.type
_entity_poly.pdbx_seq_one_letter_code
_entity_poly.pdbx_strand_id
1 'polypeptide(L)'
;MSQAVNVNFKLDADVKKSMEQACSELGLSMSAAFTVFAKKVGREKRIPFEVSVDPFYSDSNIRYLENIVSDIKDGKAHFAEHDLIEVD
;
A
#
# COMPACT_ATOMS: atom_id res chain seq x y z
N MET A 1 25.74 16.65 20.77
CA MET A 1 24.90 17.30 19.73
C MET A 1 24.80 16.36 18.55
N SER A 2 23.59 16.08 18.06
CA SER A 2 23.40 15.24 16.87
C SER A 2 23.82 16.01 15.61
N GLN A 3 24.78 15.49 14.85
CA GLN A 3 25.19 16.07 13.58
C GLN A 3 24.12 15.79 12.51
N ALA A 4 23.60 16.83 11.86
CA ALA A 4 22.72 16.66 10.71
C ALA A 4 23.55 16.17 9.51
N VAL A 5 23.10 15.11 8.87
CA VAL A 5 23.73 14.51 7.68
C VAL A 5 22.70 14.48 6.56
N ASN A 6 23.12 14.87 5.35
CA ASN A 6 22.25 14.86 4.17
C ASN A 6 22.09 13.45 3.61
N VAL A 7 20.87 13.11 3.20
CA VAL A 7 20.54 11.87 2.51
C VAL A 7 19.97 12.25 1.14
N ASN A 8 20.52 11.68 0.06
CA ASN A 8 20.07 11.91 -1.31
C ASN A 8 19.52 10.62 -1.91
N PHE A 9 18.34 10.69 -2.52
CA PHE A 9 17.73 9.60 -3.27
C PHE A 9 17.07 10.15 -4.54
N LYS A 10 16.97 9.31 -5.57
CA LYS A 10 16.28 9.63 -6.82
C LYS A 10 14.88 9.03 -6.77
N LEU A 11 13.90 9.81 -7.22
CA LEU A 11 12.50 9.40 -7.38
C LEU A 11 12.04 9.85 -8.76
N ASP A 12 11.10 9.10 -9.33
CA ASP A 12 10.37 9.56 -10.50
C ASP A 12 9.60 10.85 -10.18
N ALA A 13 9.49 11.72 -11.18
CA ALA A 13 8.89 13.04 -11.02
C ALA A 13 7.44 12.96 -10.53
N ASP A 14 6.67 12.00 -11.06
CA ASP A 14 5.26 11.82 -10.71
C ASP A 14 5.09 11.31 -9.27
N VAL A 15 5.94 10.38 -8.84
CA VAL A 15 5.95 9.87 -7.46
C VAL A 15 6.27 11.00 -6.47
N LYS A 16 7.29 11.82 -6.78
CA LYS A 16 7.65 12.98 -5.97
C LYS A 16 6.47 13.96 -5.86
N LYS A 17 5.83 14.30 -6.98
CA LYS A 17 4.72 15.25 -7.01
C LYS A 17 3.53 14.76 -6.19
N SER A 18 3.17 13.49 -6.33
CA SER A 18 2.09 12.86 -5.54
C SER A 18 2.40 12.91 -4.04
N MET A 19 3.64 12.57 -3.67
CA MET A 19 4.07 12.61 -2.27
C MET A 19 4.10 14.04 -1.70
N GLU A 20 4.51 15.04 -2.47
CA GLU A 20 4.51 16.45 -2.06
C GLU A 20 3.09 16.95 -1.77
N GLN A 21 2.14 16.62 -2.64
CA GLN A 21 0.74 16.97 -2.45
C GLN A 21 0.18 16.33 -1.17
N ALA A 22 0.37 15.01 -0.99
CA ALA A 22 -0.10 14.31 0.19
C ALA A 22 0.50 14.86 1.48
N CYS A 23 1.81 15.17 1.50
CA CYS A 23 2.46 15.79 2.66
C CYS A 23 1.85 17.17 2.96
N SER A 24 1.58 17.98 1.93
CA SER A 24 0.97 19.31 2.09
C SER A 24 -0.45 19.23 2.67
N GLU A 25 -1.27 18.29 2.21
CA GLU A 25 -2.62 18.06 2.73
C GLU A 25 -2.59 17.61 4.20
N LEU A 26 -1.55 16.87 4.60
CA LEU A 26 -1.31 16.48 5.99
C LEU A 26 -0.65 17.57 6.85
N GLY A 27 -0.34 18.75 6.28
CA GLY A 27 0.34 19.84 6.99
C GLY A 27 1.82 19.55 7.31
N LEU A 28 2.46 18.67 6.55
CA LEU A 28 3.84 18.25 6.72
C LEU A 28 4.70 18.67 5.54
N SER A 29 5.96 19.02 5.80
CA SER A 29 6.96 19.11 4.74
C SER A 29 7.46 17.72 4.36
N MET A 30 7.97 17.57 3.14
CA MET A 30 8.61 16.34 2.67
C MET A 30 9.71 15.86 3.64
N SER A 31 10.58 16.77 4.10
CA SER A 31 11.64 16.45 5.05
C SER A 31 11.10 16.00 6.42
N ALA A 32 9.99 16.58 6.89
CA ALA A 32 9.35 16.17 8.13
C ALA A 32 8.79 14.74 8.01
N ALA A 33 8.10 14.43 6.91
CA ALA A 33 7.58 13.09 6.64
C ALA A 33 8.70 12.03 6.61
N PHE A 34 9.80 12.29 5.89
CA PHE A 34 10.96 11.40 5.87
C PHE A 34 11.63 11.26 7.25
N THR A 35 11.67 12.34 8.05
CA THR A 35 12.22 12.27 9.41
C THR A 35 11.37 11.37 10.31
N VAL A 36 10.05 11.45 10.20
CA VAL A 36 9.11 10.57 10.93
C VAL A 36 9.32 9.11 10.51
N PHE A 37 9.38 8.85 9.21
CA PHE A 37 9.68 7.52 8.66
C PHE A 37 11.00 6.96 9.21
N ALA A 38 12.10 7.72 9.10
CA ALA A 38 13.41 7.28 9.55
C ALA A 38 13.45 7.00 11.06
N LYS A 39 12.81 7.84 11.88
CA LYS A 39 12.68 7.61 13.33
C LYS A 39 11.90 6.33 13.64
N LYS A 40 10.79 6.11 12.93
CA LYS A 40 9.93 4.92 13.12
C LYS A 40 10.68 3.64 12.74
N VAL A 41 11.35 3.62 11.58
CA VAL A 41 12.22 2.51 11.14
C VAL A 41 13.35 2.26 12.15
N GLY A 42 14.05 3.31 12.57
CA GLY A 42 15.18 3.20 13.49
C GLY A 42 14.78 2.64 14.87
N ARG A 43 13.57 2.98 15.34
CA ARG A 43 13.00 2.53 16.61
C ARG A 43 12.47 1.10 16.53
N GLU A 44 11.74 0.77 15.48
CA GLU A 44 11.02 -0.52 15.36
C GLU A 44 11.81 -1.58 14.59
N LYS A 45 12.98 -1.23 14.04
CA LYS A 45 13.86 -2.13 13.27
C LYS A 45 13.14 -2.84 12.11
N ARG A 46 12.13 -2.20 11.55
CA ARG A 46 11.33 -2.69 10.41
C ARG A 46 10.78 -1.52 9.60
N ILE A 47 10.33 -1.81 8.39
CA ILE A 47 9.60 -0.83 7.58
C ILE A 47 8.20 -0.59 8.20
N PRO A 48 7.77 0.66 8.40
CA PRO A 48 6.52 1.00 9.11
C PRO A 48 5.28 0.92 8.22
N PHE A 49 5.29 0.01 7.26
CA PHE A 49 4.18 -0.39 6.42
C PHE A 49 4.44 -1.82 5.99
N GLU A 50 3.39 -2.52 5.57
CA GLU A 50 3.53 -3.88 5.07
C GLU A 50 4.27 -3.85 3.73
N VAL A 51 5.29 -4.69 3.62
CA VAL A 51 6.01 -4.92 2.37
C VAL A 51 5.84 -6.39 2.05
N SER A 52 4.78 -6.71 1.32
CA SER A 52 4.47 -8.05 0.84
C SER A 52 4.27 -8.01 -0.66
N VAL A 53 4.62 -9.13 -1.32
CA VAL A 53 4.14 -9.38 -2.68
C VAL A 53 2.70 -9.80 -2.50
N ASP A 54 1.75 -8.91 -2.79
CA ASP A 54 0.34 -9.14 -2.48
C ASP A 54 -0.15 -10.45 -3.16
N PRO A 55 -0.47 -11.50 -2.38
CA PRO A 55 -0.97 -12.75 -2.94
C PRO A 55 -2.39 -12.59 -3.51
N PHE A 56 -3.16 -11.59 -3.04
CA PHE A 56 -4.52 -11.32 -3.48
C PHE A 56 -4.55 -10.84 -4.93
N TYR A 57 -3.65 -9.94 -5.35
CA TYR A 57 -3.56 -9.53 -6.76
C TYR A 57 -2.62 -10.41 -7.58
N SER A 58 -2.39 -11.66 -7.17
CA SER A 58 -1.66 -12.63 -8.00
C SER A 58 -2.40 -12.90 -9.32
N ASP A 59 -1.64 -13.17 -10.40
CA ASP A 59 -2.21 -13.49 -11.71
C ASP A 59 -3.26 -14.61 -11.65
N SER A 60 -3.03 -15.62 -10.80
CA SER A 60 -3.98 -16.71 -10.58
C SER A 60 -5.30 -16.23 -9.97
N ASN A 61 -5.24 -15.34 -8.98
CA ASN A 61 -6.44 -14.85 -8.31
C ASN A 61 -7.19 -13.84 -9.18
N ILE A 62 -6.47 -12.98 -9.92
CA ILE A 62 -7.09 -12.10 -10.91
C ILE A 62 -7.83 -12.90 -11.98
N ARG A 63 -7.22 -13.93 -12.56
CA ARG A 63 -7.88 -14.81 -13.54
C ARG A 63 -9.11 -15.51 -12.95
N TYR A 64 -9.02 -15.96 -11.70
CA TYR A 64 -10.17 -16.56 -11.01
C TYR A 64 -11.32 -15.55 -10.90
N LEU A 65 -11.06 -14.32 -10.46
CA LEU A 65 -12.06 -13.25 -10.36
C LEU A 65 -12.65 -12.89 -11.73
N GLU A 66 -11.84 -12.80 -12.78
CA GLU A 66 -12.29 -12.54 -14.15
C GLU A 66 -13.25 -13.64 -14.64
N ASN A 67 -12.93 -14.90 -14.37
CA ASN A 67 -13.79 -16.04 -14.71
C ASN A 67 -15.14 -15.97 -13.97
N ILE A 68 -15.13 -15.69 -12.67
CA ILE A 68 -16.37 -15.50 -11.89
C ILE A 68 -17.20 -14.37 -12.48
N VAL A 69 -16.60 -13.23 -12.81
CA VAL A 69 -17.30 -12.11 -13.45
C VAL A 69 -17.90 -12.52 -14.81
N SER A 70 -17.20 -13.34 -15.59
CA SER A 70 -17.71 -13.87 -16.85
C SER A 70 -18.91 -14.79 -16.63
N ASP A 71 -18.83 -15.73 -15.68
CA ASP A 71 -19.92 -16.64 -15.37
C ASP A 71 -21.17 -15.91 -14.85
N ILE A 72 -20.98 -14.82 -14.11
CA ILE A 72 -22.08 -13.94 -13.68
C ILE A 72 -22.75 -13.28 -14.88
N LYS A 73 -21.96 -12.72 -15.80
CA LYS A 73 -22.47 -12.07 -17.03
C LYS A 73 -23.20 -13.07 -17.95
N ASP A 74 -22.72 -14.30 -18.02
CA ASP A 74 -23.30 -15.39 -18.81
C ASP A 74 -24.49 -16.08 -18.11
N GLY A 75 -24.81 -15.71 -16.86
CA GLY A 75 -25.87 -16.34 -16.08
C GLY A 75 -25.57 -17.78 -15.62
N LYS A 76 -24.30 -18.19 -15.64
CA LYS A 76 -23.81 -19.52 -15.21
C LYS A 76 -23.32 -19.54 -13.76
N ALA A 77 -23.18 -18.38 -13.13
CA ALA A 77 -22.69 -18.29 -11.76
C ALA A 77 -23.65 -18.99 -10.78
N HIS A 78 -23.10 -19.91 -10.00
CA HIS A 78 -23.79 -20.57 -8.90
C HIS A 78 -23.38 -19.90 -7.59
N PHE A 79 -24.29 -19.13 -6.99
CA PHE A 79 -24.09 -18.54 -5.68
C PHE A 79 -24.69 -19.44 -4.60
N ALA A 80 -23.94 -19.67 -3.53
CA ALA A 80 -24.45 -20.25 -2.30
C ALA A 80 -24.52 -19.15 -1.25
N GLU A 81 -25.65 -19.06 -0.55
CA GLU A 81 -25.77 -18.22 0.63
C GLU A 81 -24.84 -18.77 1.72
N HIS A 82 -24.12 -17.88 2.39
CA HIS A 82 -23.25 -18.24 3.50
C HIS A 82 -23.47 -17.24 4.65
N ASP A 83 -23.42 -17.75 5.88
CA ASP A 83 -23.55 -16.94 7.09
C ASP A 83 -22.40 -15.93 7.22
N LEU A 84 -22.58 -14.91 8.07
CA LEU A 84 -21.53 -13.94 8.35
C LEU A 84 -20.32 -14.64 9.01
N ILE A 85 -19.13 -14.39 8.48
CA ILE A 85 -17.88 -14.89 9.08
C ILE A 85 -17.53 -13.93 10.22
N GLU A 86 -17.54 -14.43 11.47
CA GLU A 86 -17.04 -13.69 12.62
C GLU A 86 -15.51 -13.55 12.52
N VAL A 87 -15.01 -12.34 12.77
CA VAL A 87 -13.58 -12.04 12.77
C VAL A 87 -13.13 -12.01 14.24
N ASP A 88 -12.30 -12.97 14.63
CA ASP A 88 -11.62 -12.96 15.95
C ASP A 88 -10.63 -11.79 16.08
#